data_AF-A0A0A9YGD9-F1
#
_entry.id   AF-A0A0A9YGD9-F1
#
_cell.length_a   1.000
_cell.length_b   1.000
_cell.length_c   1.000
_cell.angle_alpha   90.00
_cell.angle_beta   90.00
_cell.angle_gamma   90.00
#
_symmetry.space_group_name_H-M   'P 1'
#
loop_
_entity.id
_entity.type
_entity.pdbx_description
1 polymer ?
#
loop_
_entity_poly.entity_id
_entity_poly.type
_entity_poly.pdbx_seq_one_letter_code
_entity_poly.pdbx_strand_id
1 'polypeptide(L)'
;MSHDFPQNSPAPTPSRANYGFVLFLAMSSGFIAYCCWAVDMDNVMLSKLGITYLPQIYWAVALPVHFLVTLALIGFVIYPGLNLMCNRDLDEQQEFPDIAPLYGPTSVPPLSNLPMVEVSKTLYL
;
A
#
# COMPACT_ATOMS: atom_id res chain seq x y z
N MET A 1 12.00 32.78 0.67
CA MET A 1 12.23 31.74 1.68
C MET A 1 11.31 30.60 1.31
N SER A 2 11.81 29.62 0.55
CA SER A 2 11.03 28.42 0.19
C SER A 2 10.74 27.67 1.49
N HIS A 3 9.46 27.57 1.82
CA HIS A 3 9.03 26.82 3.00
C HIS A 3 9.16 25.33 2.67
N ASP A 4 10.36 24.77 2.87
CA ASP A 4 10.64 23.36 2.66
C ASP A 4 9.88 22.55 3.71
N PHE A 5 8.70 22.06 3.32
CA PHE A 5 7.96 21.10 4.13
C PHE A 5 8.79 19.80 4.22
N PRO A 6 8.88 19.18 5.40
CA PRO A 6 9.56 17.90 5.53
C PRO A 6 8.92 16.89 4.57
N GLN A 7 9.74 16.19 3.78
CA GLN A 7 9.28 15.31 2.68
C GLN A 7 8.33 14.19 3.14
N ASN A 8 8.38 13.83 4.43
CA ASN A 8 7.50 12.85 5.07
C ASN A 8 6.17 13.44 5.58
N SER A 9 5.97 14.75 5.48
CA SER A 9 4.74 15.39 5.95
C SER A 9 3.55 14.94 5.10
N PRO A 10 2.40 14.58 5.69
CA PRO A 10 1.17 14.24 4.96
C PRO A 10 0.52 15.47 4.31
N ALA A 11 1.08 16.67 4.47
CA ALA A 11 0.54 17.90 3.93
C ALA A 11 0.44 17.86 2.38
N PRO A 12 -0.66 18.40 1.79
CA PRO A 12 -0.84 18.46 0.36
C PRO A 12 0.17 19.45 -0.24
N THR A 13 1.29 18.94 -0.73
CA THR A 13 2.29 19.75 -1.44
C THR A 13 1.99 19.74 -2.95
N PRO A 14 2.20 20.88 -3.64
CA PRO A 14 1.97 20.96 -5.08
C PRO A 14 2.86 19.98 -5.87
N SER A 15 4.05 19.67 -5.35
CA SER A 15 4.94 18.66 -5.93
C SER A 15 4.32 17.25 -5.95
N ARG A 16 3.57 16.85 -4.91
CA ARG A 16 2.87 15.54 -4.88
C ARG A 16 1.72 15.45 -5.87
N ALA A 17 1.01 16.56 -6.11
CA ALA A 17 -0.07 16.61 -7.09
C ALA A 17 0.42 16.40 -8.53
N ASN A 18 1.61 16.92 -8.85
CA ASN A 18 2.19 16.78 -10.19
C ASN A 18 2.50 15.32 -10.54
N TYR A 19 3.01 14.51 -9.61
CA TYR A 19 3.29 13.09 -9.88
C TYR A 19 2.01 12.32 -10.22
N GLY A 20 0.94 12.53 -9.44
CA GLY A 20 -0.35 11.89 -9.69
C GLY A 20 -0.96 12.33 -11.01
N PHE A 21 -0.85 13.63 -11.35
CA PHE A 21 -1.33 14.16 -12.62
C PHE A 21 -0.57 13.61 -13.83
N VAL A 22 0.77 13.57 -13.76
CA VAL A 22 1.59 12.98 -14.84
C VAL A 22 1.31 11.49 -15.00
N LEU A 23 1.19 10.76 -13.88
CA LEU A 23 0.80 9.34 -13.90
C LEU A 23 -0.59 9.16 -14.53
N PHE A 24 -1.56 9.99 -14.16
CA PHE A 24 -2.90 9.96 -14.74
C PHE A 24 -2.88 10.18 -16.25
N LEU A 25 -2.14 11.19 -16.73
CA LEU A 25 -2.00 11.44 -18.17
C LEU A 25 -1.30 10.27 -18.89
N ALA A 26 -0.24 9.73 -18.31
CA ALA A 26 0.49 8.60 -18.86
C ALA A 26 -0.39 7.34 -18.95
N MET A 27 -1.13 7.02 -17.89
CA MET A 27 -2.05 5.87 -17.87
C MET A 27 -3.24 6.06 -18.78
N SER A 28 -3.82 7.26 -18.81
CA SER A 28 -4.96 7.58 -19.68
C SER A 28 -4.58 7.49 -21.16
N SER A 29 -3.47 8.11 -21.55
CA SER A 29 -2.96 8.03 -22.94
C SER A 29 -2.55 6.61 -23.32
N GLY A 30 -1.86 5.88 -22.44
CA GLY A 30 -1.50 4.48 -22.65
C GLY A 30 -2.72 3.57 -22.78
N PHE A 31 -3.76 3.80 -21.97
CA PHE A 31 -5.01 3.05 -22.03
C PHE A 31 -5.77 3.33 -23.34
N ILE A 32 -5.83 4.58 -23.79
CA ILE A 32 -6.44 4.92 -25.08
C ILE A 32 -5.68 4.24 -26.23
N ALA A 33 -4.35 4.31 -26.24
CA ALA A 33 -3.53 3.64 -27.25
C ALA A 33 -3.74 2.11 -27.23
N TYR A 34 -3.83 1.51 -26.05
CA TYR A 34 -4.13 0.10 -25.86
C TYR A 34 -5.52 -0.27 -26.37
N CYS A 35 -6.56 0.52 -26.08
CA CYS A 35 -7.91 0.31 -26.59
C CYS A 35 -7.97 0.45 -28.12
N CYS A 36 -7.32 1.46 -28.69
CA CYS A 36 -7.22 1.62 -30.15
C CYS A 36 -6.57 0.39 -30.80
N TRP A 37 -5.54 -0.19 -30.16
CA TRP A 37 -4.95 -1.43 -30.61
C TRP A 37 -5.87 -2.64 -30.42
N ALA A 38 -6.46 -2.81 -29.23
CA ALA A 38 -7.26 -3.98 -28.85
C ALA A 38 -8.57 -4.09 -29.62
N VAL A 39 -9.17 -2.96 -30.02
CA VAL A 39 -10.42 -2.90 -30.80
C VAL A 39 -10.17 -3.18 -32.29
N ASP A 40 -8.92 -3.46 -32.68
CA ASP A 40 -8.54 -3.74 -34.06
C ASP A 40 -9.06 -2.61 -34.98
N MET A 41 -8.69 -1.36 -34.66
CA MET A 41 -8.94 -0.16 -35.46
C MET A 41 -8.25 -0.32 -36.82
N ASP A 42 -8.86 -1.16 -37.64
CA ASP A 42 -8.57 -1.52 -39.00
C ASP A 42 -7.08 -1.82 -39.25
N ASN A 43 -6.70 -3.10 -39.32
CA ASN A 43 -5.39 -3.54 -39.84
C ASN A 43 -5.02 -2.83 -41.16
N VAL A 44 -6.00 -2.32 -41.92
CA VAL A 44 -5.82 -1.47 -43.10
C VAL A 44 -5.27 -0.07 -42.78
N MET A 45 -5.68 0.58 -41.69
CA MET A 45 -5.11 1.87 -41.24
C MET A 45 -3.71 1.69 -40.66
N LEU A 46 -3.48 0.61 -39.90
CA LEU A 46 -2.15 0.28 -39.36
C LEU A 46 -1.14 -0.10 -40.45
N SER A 47 -1.59 -0.87 -41.46
CA SER A 47 -0.75 -1.22 -42.62
C SER A 47 -0.44 0.01 -43.48
N LYS A 48 -1.34 1.00 -43.57
CA LYS A 48 -1.04 2.31 -44.18
C LYS A 48 0.01 3.12 -43.40
N LEU A 49 0.08 2.94 -42.08
CA LEU A 49 1.10 3.53 -41.22
C LEU A 49 2.45 2.76 -41.27
N GLY A 50 2.51 1.65 -42.02
CA GLY A 50 3.71 0.82 -42.17
C GLY A 50 3.93 -0.20 -41.06
N ILE A 51 2.93 -0.40 -40.19
CA ILE A 51 3.01 -1.32 -39.06
C ILE A 51 2.35 -2.64 -39.47
N THR A 52 3.14 -3.58 -39.98
CA THR A 52 2.65 -4.81 -40.62
C THR A 52 2.52 -6.01 -39.67
N TYR A 53 3.12 -5.96 -38.49
CA TYR A 53 3.14 -7.07 -37.53
C TYR A 53 2.89 -6.56 -36.11
N LEU A 54 1.63 -6.59 -35.66
CA LEU A 54 1.33 -6.51 -34.23
C LEU A 54 1.12 -7.89 -33.64
N PRO A 55 1.33 -8.05 -32.31
CA PRO A 55 1.08 -9.31 -31.64
C PRO A 55 -0.38 -9.72 -31.81
N GLN A 56 -0.62 -11.03 -31.87
CA GLN A 56 -1.94 -11.63 -32.03
C GLN A 56 -2.95 -11.04 -31.03
N ILE A 57 -4.21 -10.88 -31.46
CA ILE A 57 -5.33 -10.33 -30.68
C ILE A 57 -5.52 -11.02 -29.32
N TYR A 58 -5.06 -12.27 -29.17
CA TYR A 58 -5.01 -12.96 -27.87
C TYR A 58 -4.34 -12.13 -26.77
N TRP A 59 -3.29 -11.37 -27.10
CA TRP A 59 -2.58 -10.52 -26.15
C TRP A 59 -3.44 -9.37 -25.60
N ALA A 60 -4.47 -8.94 -26.34
CA ALA A 60 -5.44 -7.98 -25.82
C ALA A 60 -6.21 -8.55 -24.63
N VAL A 61 -6.45 -9.86 -24.57
CA VAL A 61 -7.11 -10.48 -23.40
C VAL A 61 -6.09 -10.95 -22.36
N ALA A 62 -4.94 -11.44 -22.80
CA ALA A 62 -3.92 -11.97 -21.90
C ALA A 62 -3.35 -10.91 -20.96
N LEU A 63 -3.06 -9.70 -21.45
CA LEU A 63 -2.51 -8.60 -20.64
C LEU A 63 -3.39 -8.21 -19.44
N PRO A 64 -4.69 -7.89 -19.60
CA PRO A 64 -5.54 -7.50 -18.48
C PRO A 64 -5.73 -8.66 -17.50
N VAL A 65 -5.80 -9.90 -17.98
CA VAL A 65 -5.86 -11.09 -17.11
C VAL A 65 -4.60 -11.22 -16.27
N HIS A 66 -3.41 -11.12 -16.87
CA HIS A 66 -2.14 -11.20 -16.13
C HIS A 66 -2.00 -10.04 -15.12
N PHE A 67 -2.44 -8.84 -15.49
CA PHE A 67 -2.44 -7.68 -14.59
C PHE A 67 -3.36 -7.90 -13.38
N LEU A 68 -4.58 -8.40 -13.59
CA LEU A 68 -5.50 -8.72 -12.51
C LEU A 68 -4.96 -9.85 -11.62
N VAL A 69 -4.40 -10.90 -12.20
CA VAL A 69 -3.81 -12.02 -11.45
C VAL A 69 -2.62 -11.56 -10.62
N THR A 70 -1.72 -10.75 -11.18
CA THR A 70 -0.58 -10.20 -10.42
C THR A 70 -1.04 -9.27 -9.30
N LEU A 71 -2.02 -8.39 -9.55
CA LEU A 71 -2.59 -7.53 -8.52
C LEU A 71 -3.24 -8.35 -7.40
N ALA A 72 -4.04 -9.36 -7.74
CA ALA A 72 -4.65 -10.27 -6.77
C ALA A 72 -3.60 -11.04 -5.96
N LEU A 73 -2.54 -11.54 -6.61
CA LEU A 73 -1.46 -12.26 -5.94
C LEU A 73 -0.71 -11.34 -4.96
N ILE A 74 -0.41 -10.10 -5.37
CA ILE A 74 0.26 -9.12 -4.50
C ILE A 74 -0.66 -8.76 -3.32
N GLY A 75 -1.93 -8.45 -3.58
CA GLY A 75 -2.86 -7.98 -2.55
C GLY A 75 -3.31 -9.05 -1.56
N PHE A 76 -3.60 -10.27 -2.03
CA PHE A 76 -4.17 -11.34 -1.20
C PHE A 76 -3.14 -12.33 -0.66
N VAL A 77 -1.97 -12.46 -1.28
CA VAL A 77 -0.96 -13.45 -0.87
C VAL A 77 0.29 -12.77 -0.35
N ILE A 78 0.96 -11.96 -1.18
CA ILE A 78 2.26 -11.38 -0.81
C ILE A 78 2.11 -10.37 0.32
N TYR A 79 1.18 -9.42 0.20
CA TYR A 79 1.01 -8.37 1.20
C TYR A 79 0.66 -8.93 2.59
N PRO A 80 -0.36 -9.79 2.77
CA PRO A 80 -0.63 -10.38 4.08
C PRO A 80 0.50 -11.32 4.52
N GLY A 81 1.13 -12.06 3.61
CA GLY A 81 2.30 -12.89 3.92
C GLY A 81 3.46 -12.08 4.50
N LEU A 82 3.80 -10.95 3.87
CA LEU A 82 4.82 -10.03 4.35
C LEU A 82 4.41 -9.37 5.67
N ASN A 83 3.15 -8.98 5.83
CA ASN A 83 2.67 -8.45 7.11
C ASN A 83 2.85 -9.50 8.22
N LEU A 84 2.45 -10.75 7.99
CA LEU A 84 2.63 -11.83 8.96
C LEU A 84 4.10 -12.10 9.30
N MET A 85 5.00 -12.03 8.31
CA MET A 85 6.44 -12.20 8.52
C MET A 85 7.12 -11.01 9.21
N CYS A 86 6.58 -9.80 9.04
CA CYS A 86 7.14 -8.55 9.57
C CYS A 86 6.49 -8.13 10.90
N ASN A 87 5.39 -8.79 11.29
CA ASN A 87 4.80 -8.60 12.62
C ASN A 87 5.80 -9.06 13.69
N ARG A 88 6.00 -8.20 14.69
CA ARG A 88 6.81 -8.50 15.88
C ARG A 88 6.19 -9.67 16.64
N ASP A 89 7.02 -10.53 17.24
CA ASP A 89 6.53 -11.64 18.07
C ASP A 89 5.55 -11.12 19.13
N LEU A 90 4.45 -11.84 19.33
CA LEU A 90 3.39 -11.45 20.28
C LEU A 90 3.92 -11.35 21.72
N ASP A 91 4.99 -12.09 22.03
CA ASP A 91 5.65 -12.08 23.33
C ASP A 91 6.40 -10.76 23.59
N GLU A 92 6.99 -10.13 22.56
CA GLU A 92 7.71 -8.86 22.69
C GLU A 92 6.75 -7.65 22.79
N GLN A 93 5.47 -7.81 22.45
CA GLN A 93 4.47 -6.76 22.71
C GLN A 93 4.14 -6.62 24.21
N GLN A 94 4.44 -7.64 25.01
CA GLN A 94 4.20 -7.63 26.45
C GLN A 94 5.39 -7.06 27.26
N GLU A 95 6.58 -7.05 26.69
CA GLU A 95 7.75 -6.39 27.27
C GLU A 95 7.68 -4.88 27.02
N PHE A 96 6.91 -4.19 27.86
CA PHE A 96 7.20 -2.79 28.13
C PHE A 96 8.60 -2.72 28.73
N PRO A 97 9.51 -1.87 28.20
CA PRO A 97 10.83 -1.72 28.78
C PRO A 97 10.65 -1.34 30.25
N ASP A 98 11.33 -2.07 31.15
CA ASP A 98 11.34 -1.82 32.59
C ASP A 98 11.80 -0.38 32.84
N ILE A 99 10.85 0.56 32.81
CA ILE A 99 11.03 1.92 33.27
C ILE A 99 11.29 1.77 34.76
N ALA A 100 12.57 1.91 35.15
CA ALA A 100 12.98 1.89 36.55
C ALA A 100 11.99 2.76 37.35
N PRO A 101 11.28 2.20 38.34
CA PRO A 101 10.17 2.87 38.93
C PRO A 101 10.69 4.09 39.68
N LEU A 102 10.35 5.29 39.19
CA LEU A 102 10.52 6.50 39.94
C LEU A 102 9.45 6.49 41.04
N TYR A 103 9.75 5.80 42.14
CA TYR A 103 8.90 5.73 43.33
C TYR A 103 8.86 7.11 43.98
N GLY A 104 7.78 7.84 43.72
CA GLY A 104 7.40 9.03 44.48
C GLY A 104 6.07 8.76 45.18
N PRO A 105 5.73 9.50 46.25
CA PRO A 105 4.46 9.33 46.98
C PRO A 105 3.20 9.59 46.14
N THR A 106 3.36 10.03 44.88
CA THR A 106 2.26 10.36 43.95
C THR A 106 2.42 9.67 42.58
N SER A 107 3.36 8.73 42.39
CA SER A 107 3.52 8.09 41.07
C SER A 107 2.53 6.94 40.86
N VAL A 108 1.89 6.94 39.69
CA VAL A 108 1.00 5.85 39.26
C VAL A 108 1.88 4.70 38.77
N PRO A 109 1.63 3.45 39.21
CA PRO A 109 2.41 2.29 38.77
C PRO A 109 2.29 2.09 37.24
N PRO A 110 3.33 1.51 36.60
CA PRO A 110 3.31 1.25 35.17
C PRO A 110 2.14 0.35 34.78
N LEU A 111 1.54 0.62 33.61
CA LEU A 111 0.46 -0.21 33.08
C LEU A 111 0.99 -1.63 32.86
N SER A 112 0.46 -2.56 33.64
CA SER A 112 0.70 -3.99 33.50
C SER A 112 -0.63 -4.70 33.29
N ASN A 113 -0.62 -5.79 32.54
CA ASN A 113 -1.80 -6.62 32.36
C ASN A 113 -2.03 -7.45 33.63
N LEU A 114 -2.90 -6.98 34.53
CA LEU A 114 -3.36 -7.79 35.65
C LEU A 114 -4.52 -8.70 35.20
N PRO A 115 -4.54 -9.98 35.63
CA PRO A 115 -5.70 -10.82 35.39
C PRO A 115 -6.93 -10.21 36.08
N MET A 116 -8.09 -10.33 35.44
CA MET A 116 -9.36 -9.73 35.90
C MET A 116 -9.68 -10.06 37.37
N VAL A 117 -9.29 -11.26 37.82
CA VAL A 117 -9.46 -11.73 39.20
C VAL A 117 -8.70 -10.85 40.19
N GLU A 118 -7.50 -10.41 39.84
CA GLU A 118 -6.65 -9.60 40.73
C GLU A 118 -7.16 -8.17 40.81
N VAL A 119 -7.62 -7.61 39.69
CA VAL A 119 -8.31 -6.31 39.64
C VAL A 119 -9.57 -6.30 40.52
N SER A 120 -10.38 -7.36 40.45
CA SER A 120 -11.59 -7.45 41.29
C SER A 120 -11.27 -7.49 42.79
N LYS A 121 -10.17 -8.15 43.17
CA LYS A 121 -9.74 -8.24 44.57
C LYS A 121 -9.17 -6.92 45.07
N THR A 122 -8.45 -6.17 44.23
CA THR A 122 -7.88 -4.88 44.65
C THR A 122 -8.91 -3.75 44.74
N LEU A 123 -9.98 -3.80 43.93
CA LEU A 123 -11.00 -2.75 43.92
C LEU A 123 -12.14 -2.97 44.91
N TYR A 124 -12.46 -4.22 45.26
CA TYR A 124 -13.67 -4.54 46.02
C TYR A 124 -13.43 -5.19 47.39
N LEU A 125 -12.18 -5.46 47.78
CA LEU A 125 -11.79 -5.97 49.10
C LEU A 125 -10.79 -5.01 49.74
#